data_AF-A0A1I6R6I1-F1
#
_entry.id   AF-A0A1I6R6I1-F1
#
_cell.length_a   1.000
_cell.length_b   1.000
_cell.length_c   1.000
_cell.angle_alpha   90.00
_cell.angle_beta   90.00
_cell.angle_gamma   90.00
#
_symmetry.space_group_name_H-M   'P 1'
#
loop_
_entity.id
_entity.type
_entity.pdbx_description
1 polymer ?
#
loop_
_entity_poly.entity_id
_entity_poly.type
_entity_poly.pdbx_seq_one_letter_code
_entity_poly.pdbx_strand_id
1 'polypeptide(L)' 'MFLNISITEWVGYLASLALIISFMMKNLNTLRIINSIGAVLFVVYGFMLAISWPIIITNTFILLANIYYLTFKRIKN' A
#
# COMPACT_ATOMS: atom_id res chain seq x y z
N MET A 1 -7.56 -24.31 0.07
CA MET A 1 -8.30 -23.36 0.94
C MET A 1 -7.67 -23.46 2.33
N PHE A 2 -6.67 -22.63 2.63
CA PHE A 2 -6.09 -22.58 3.98
C PHE A 2 -7.06 -21.75 4.84
N LEU A 3 -7.55 -22.30 5.95
CA LEU A 3 -8.42 -21.63 6.93
C LEU A 3 -9.80 -21.14 6.42
N ASN A 4 -10.32 -21.67 5.30
CA ASN A 4 -11.58 -21.21 4.70
C ASN A 4 -11.56 -19.74 4.19
N ILE A 5 -10.37 -19.16 4.05
CA ILE A 5 -10.16 -17.78 3.58
C ILE A 5 -9.67 -17.83 2.12
N SER A 6 -10.20 -16.93 1.29
CA SER A 6 -9.82 -16.82 -0.12
C SER A 6 -8.42 -16.23 -0.27
N ILE A 7 -7.74 -16.54 -1.38
CA ILE A 7 -6.44 -15.94 -1.69
C ILE A 7 -6.55 -14.41 -1.77
N THR A 8 -7.68 -13.90 -2.27
CA THR A 8 -8.01 -12.47 -2.30
C THR A 8 -7.95 -11.83 -0.92
N GLU A 9 -8.60 -12.41 0.08
CA GLU A 9 -8.59 -11.89 1.44
C GLU A 9 -7.20 -11.92 2.07
N TRP A 10 -6.40 -12.96 1.81
CA TRP A 10 -5.01 -13.00 2.25
C TRP A 10 -4.18 -11.84 1.71
N VAL A 11 -4.35 -11.48 0.43
CA VAL A 11 -3.69 -10.31 -0.16
C VAL A 11 -4.15 -9.03 0.54
N GLY A 12 -5.44 -8.89 0.82
CA GLY A 12 -5.98 -7.76 1.57
C GLY A 12 -5.44 -7.65 3.00
N TYR A 13 -5.28 -8.77 3.71
CA TYR A 13 -4.68 -8.81 5.04
C TYR A 13 -3.20 -8.44 5.02
N LEU A 14 -2.43 -8.95 4.05
CA LEU A 14 -1.03 -8.59 3.88
C LEU A 14 -0.85 -7.11 3.53
N ALA A 15 -1.71 -6.57 2.65
CA ALA A 15 -1.71 -5.15 2.30
C ALA A 15 -1.97 -4.27 3.54
N SER A 16 -2.96 -4.64 4.35
CA SER A 16 -3.32 -3.93 5.58
C SER A 16 -2.20 -3.99 6.62
N LEU A 17 -1.56 -5.15 6.77
CA LEU A 17 -0.43 -5.33 7.68
C LEU A 17 0.77 -4.46 7.27
N ALA A 18 1.12 -4.44 5.98
CA ALA A 18 2.17 -3.57 5.48
C ALA A 18 1.86 -2.08 5.73
N LEU A 19 0.62 -1.66 5.48
CA LEU A 19 0.17 -0.30 5.75
C LEU A 19 0.29 0.08 7.23
N ILE A 20 -0.17 -0.78 8.14
CA ILE A 20 -0.10 -0.53 9.60
C ILE A 20 1.36 -0.44 10.06
N ILE A 21 2.22 -1.36 9.60
CA ILE A 21 3.65 -1.34 9.89
C ILE A 21 4.29 -0.03 9.42
N SER A 22 3.85 0.51 8.28
CA SER A 22 4.38 1.79 7.78
C SER A 22 4.18 2.93 8.78
N PHE A 23 3.03 3.00 9.45
CA PHE A 23 2.72 4.04 10.45
C PHE A 23 3.51 3.90 11.75
N MET A 24 4.09 2.73 12.01
CA MET A 24 4.95 2.50 13.17
C MET A 24 6.39 2.96 12.94
N MET A 25 6.76 3.34 11.71
CA MET A 25 8.12 3.74 11.37
C MET A 25 8.46 5.13 11.87
N LYS A 26 9.57 5.26 12.60
CA LYS A 26 10.10 6.55 13.07
C LYS A 26 10.63 7.43 11.93
N ASN A 27 11.18 6.81 10.90
CA ASN A 27 11.77 7.51 9.75
C ASN A 27 10.73 7.71 8.65
N LEU A 28 10.47 8.96 8.27
CA LEU A 28 9.48 9.29 7.22
C LEU A 28 9.82 8.65 5.87
N ASN A 29 11.10 8.48 5.53
CA ASN A 29 11.49 7.83 4.29
C ASN A 29 11.13 6.33 4.31
N THR A 30 11.42 5.64 5.42
CA THR A 30 11.05 4.23 5.60
C THR A 30 9.53 4.06 5.61
N LEU A 31 8.80 4.97 6.28
CA LEU A 31 7.34 5.01 6.24
C LEU A 31 6.82 5.06 4.80
N ARG A 32 7.35 5.97 3.97
CA ARG A 32 6.91 6.13 2.57
C ARG A 32 7.23 4.92 1.70
N ILE A 33 8.36 4.25 1.92
CA ILE A 33 8.72 3.03 1.19
C ILE A 33 7.74 1.91 1.53
N ILE A 34 7.52 1.63 2.82
CA ILE A 34 6.62 0.55 3.24
C ILE A 34 5.17 0.87 2.86
N ASN A 35 4.73 2.12 3.00
CA ASN A 35 3.40 2.57 2.57
C ASN A 35 3.20 2.40 1.05
N SER A 36 4.26 2.56 0.25
CA SER A 36 4.20 2.28 -1.20
C SER A 36 4.01 0.80 -1.50
N ILE A 37 4.66 -0.09 -0.73
CA ILE A 37 4.46 -1.55 -0.85
C ILE A 37 3.00 -1.90 -0.50
N GLY A 38 2.49 -1.37 0.61
CA GLY A 38 1.08 -1.55 1.01
C GLY A 38 0.11 -1.04 -0.04
N ALA A 39 0.36 0.14 -0.62
CA ALA A 39 -0.46 0.71 -1.67
C ALA A 39 -0.50 -0.15 -2.94
N VAL A 40 0.65 -0.68 -3.39
CA VAL A 40 0.70 -1.61 -4.54
C VAL A 40 -0.12 -2.87 -4.25
N LEU A 41 0.01 -3.45 -3.06
CA LEU A 41 -0.77 -4.61 -2.64
C LEU A 41 -2.28 -4.31 -2.61
N PHE A 42 -2.68 -3.13 -2.13
CA PHE A 42 -4.08 -2.71 -2.15
C PHE A 42 -4.64 -2.48 -3.55
N VAL A 43 -3.82 -1.99 -4.50
CA VAL A 43 -4.23 -1.88 -5.90
C VAL A 43 -4.52 -3.27 -6.48
N VAL A 44 -3.61 -4.23 -6.27
CA VAL A 44 -3.80 -5.63 -6.68
C VAL A 44 -5.05 -6.23 -6.03
N TYR A 45 -5.21 -6.04 -4.71
CA TYR A 45 -6.39 -6.49 -3.96
C TYR A 45 -7.69 -5.88 -4.51
N GLY A 46 -7.68 -4.59 -4.84
CA GLY A 46 -8.83 -3.90 -5.43
C GLY A 46 -9.27 -4.51 -6.76
N PHE A 47 -8.33 -4.93 -7.61
CA PHE A 47 -8.65 -5.67 -8.83
C PHE A 47 -9.22 -7.07 -8.53
N MET A 48 -8.69 -7.76 -7.52
CA MET A 48 -9.16 -9.08 -7.10
C MET A 48 -10.58 -9.06 -6.48
N LEU A 49 -11.01 -7.94 -5.90
CA LEU A 49 -12.33 -7.71 -5.31
C LEU A 49 -13.44 -7.39 -6.34
N ALA A 50 -13.36 -7.93 -7.56
CA ALA A 50 -14.23 -7.53 -8.68
C ALA A 50 -14.17 -6.02 -8.99
N ILE A 51 -12.95 -5.48 -9.05
CA ILE A 51 -12.65 -4.08 -9.40
C ILE A 51 -13.32 -3.09 -8.43
N SER A 52 -12.74 -3.00 -7.24
CA SER A 52 -13.07 -1.95 -6.27
C SER A 52 -12.37 -0.64 -6.62
N TRP A 53 -13.03 0.18 -7.45
CA TRP A 53 -12.55 1.50 -7.85
C TRP A 53 -12.08 2.40 -6.69
N PRO A 54 -12.80 2.49 -5.56
CA PRO A 54 -12.35 3.34 -4.45
C PRO A 54 -10.99 2.91 -3.90
N ILE A 55 -10.74 1.60 -3.78
CA ILE A 55 -9.47 1.07 -3.26
C ILE A 55 -8.34 1.34 -4.25
N ILE A 56 -8.58 1.07 -5.55
CA ILE A 56 -7.57 1.25 -6.60
C ILE A 56 -7.15 2.71 -6.71
N ILE A 57 -8.13 3.63 -6.82
CA ILE A 57 -7.85 5.06 -7.04
C ILE A 57 -7.11 5.65 -5.85
N THR A 58 -7.58 5.38 -4.62
CA THR A 58 -6.96 5.93 -3.40
C THR A 58 -5.54 5.43 -3.21
N ASN A 59 -5.28 4.14 -3.40
CA ASN A 59 -3.93 3.59 -3.23
C ASN A 59 -2.99 3.97 -4.37
N THR A 60 -3.49 4.12 -5.59
CA THR A 60 -2.70 4.68 -6.70
C THR A 60 -2.26 6.11 -6.39
N PHE A 61 -3.17 6.95 -5.87
CA PHE A 61 -2.82 8.31 -5.44
C PHE A 61 -1.78 8.32 -4.31
N ILE A 62 -1.95 7.46 -3.29
CA ILE A 62 -0.99 7.30 -2.19
C ILE A 62 0.40 6.91 -2.72
N LEU A 63 0.45 5.96 -3.66
CA LEU A 63 1.70 5.51 -4.27
C LEU A 63 2.41 6.66 -5.00
N LEU A 64 1.69 7.41 -5.83
CA LEU A 64 2.23 8.57 -6.55
C LEU A 64 2.74 9.64 -5.58
N ALA A 65 1.97 9.96 -4.54
CA ALA A 65 2.37 10.91 -3.52
C ALA A 65 3.65 10.44 -2.79
N ASN A 66 3.71 9.17 -2.37
CA ASN A 66 4.89 8.62 -1.71
C ASN A 66 6.15 8.70 -2.59
N ILE A 67 6.04 8.35 -3.87
CA ILE A 67 7.14 8.44 -4.84
C ILE A 67 7.60 9.88 -5.02
N TYR A 68 6.65 10.83 -5.16
CA TYR A 68 6.96 12.25 -5.29
C TYR A 68 7.77 12.76 -4.09
N TYR A 69 7.32 12.48 -2.87
CA TYR A 69 8.02 12.92 -1.67
C TYR A 69 9.36 12.19 -1.46
N LEU A 70 9.46 10.91 -1.82
CA LEU A 70 10.73 10.17 -1.69
C LEU A 70 11.78 10.69 -2.67
N THR A 71 11.37 11.07 -3.88
CA THR A 71 12.27 11.50 -4.96
C THR A 71 12.59 12.99 -4.87
N PHE A 72 11.58 13.87 -4.83
CA PHE A 72 11.80 15.32 -4.91
C PHE A 72 12.16 15.96 -3.58
N LYS A 73 11.60 15.51 -2.45
CA LYS A 73 11.98 16.07 -1.13
C LYS A 73 13.39 15.67 -0.72
N ARG A 74 13.87 14.49 -1.17
CA ARG A 74 15.25 14.07 -0.97
C ARG A 74 16.25 14.94 -1.73
N ILE A 75 15.89 15.47 -2.90
CA ILE A 75 16.77 16.33 -3.71
C ILE A 75 16.96 17.71 -3.07
N LYS A 76 16.02 18.17 -2.23
CA LYS A 76 16.04 19.52 -1.62
C LYS A 76 16.63 19.57 -0.20
N ASN A 77 16.97 18.42 0.40
CA ASN A 77 17.61 18.29 1.71
C ASN A 77 19.08 17.92 1.54
#